data_AF-A0A536VQ81-F1
#
_entry.id   AF-A0A536VQ81-F1
#
_cell.length_a   1.000
_cell.length_b   1.000
_cell.length_c   1.000
_cell.angle_alpha   90.00
_cell.angle_beta   90.00
_cell.angle_gamma   90.00
#
_symmetry.space_group_name_H-M   'P 1'
#
loop_
_entity.id
_entity.type
_entity.pdbx_description
1 polymer ?
#
loop_
_entity_poly.entity_id
_entity_poly.type
_entity_poly.pdbx_seq_one_letter_code
_entity_poly.pdbx_strand_id
1 'polypeptide(L)' 'PTRVMLYEVYLDDKAFEAHQQTAHFKKYLAEAVPLLASRERHVWTRAAP' A
#
# COMPACT_ATOMS: atom_id res chain seq x y z
N PRO A 1 -15.35 11.36 9.91
CA PRO A 1 -14.92 10.12 9.21
C PRO A 1 -13.39 9.93 9.31
N THR A 2 -12.94 8.77 9.82
CA THR A 2 -11.53 8.46 10.16
C THR A 2 -11.02 7.18 9.49
N ARG A 3 -11.66 6.73 8.41
CA ARG A 3 -11.28 5.53 7.65
C ARG A 3 -10.88 5.92 6.23
N VAL A 4 -9.81 5.31 5.73
CA VAL A 4 -9.25 5.53 4.39
C VAL A 4 -9.01 4.17 3.74
N MET A 5 -9.25 4.06 2.44
CA MET A 5 -8.97 2.87 1.64
C MET A 5 -7.99 3.25 0.52
N LEU A 6 -6.89 2.50 0.40
CA LEU A 6 -5.98 2.56 -0.74
C LEU A 6 -6.22 1.32 -1.60
N TYR A 7 -6.58 1.54 -2.86
CA TYR A 7 -6.72 0.47 -3.85
C TYR A 7 -5.59 0.61 -4.86
N GLU A 8 -4.71 -0.39 -4.90
CA GLU A 8 -3.48 -0.36 -5.68
C GLU A 8 -3.42 -1.61 -6.57
N VAL A 9 -3.00 -1.41 -7.82
CA VAL A 9 -2.80 -2.50 -8.79
C VAL A 9 -1.39 -2.38 -9.33
N TYR A 10 -0.61 -3.44 -9.14
CA TYR A 10 0.75 -3.54 -9.65
C TYR A 10 0.82 -4.59 -10.75
N LEU A 11 1.78 -4.45 -11.66
CA LEU A 11 2.01 -5.43 -12.73
C LEU A 11 2.39 -6.79 -12.15
N ASP A 12 3.28 -6.77 -11.16
CA ASP A 12 3.79 -7.93 -10.44
C ASP A 12 4.32 -7.52 -9.06
N ASP A 13 4.82 -8.49 -8.30
CA ASP A 13 5.40 -8.27 -6.98
C ASP A 13 6.65 -7.38 -7.03
N LYS A 14 7.46 -7.46 -8.10
CA LYS A 14 8.67 -6.64 -8.26
C LYS A 14 8.35 -5.16 -8.42
N ALA A 15 7.26 -4.83 -9.13
CA ALA A 15 6.78 -3.48 -9.26
C ALA A 15 6.34 -2.91 -7.90
N PHE A 16 5.70 -3.73 -7.06
CA PHE A 16 5.36 -3.34 -5.70
C PHE A 16 6.61 -3.16 -4.83
N GLU A 17 7.58 -4.07 -4.89
CA GLU A 17 8.86 -3.93 -4.19
C GLU A 17 9.61 -2.65 -4.60
N ALA A 18 9.67 -2.35 -5.90
CA ALA A 18 10.28 -1.14 -6.42
C ALA A 18 9.55 0.12 -5.92
N HIS A 19 8.22 0.11 -5.90
CA HIS A 19 7.42 1.21 -5.33
C HIS A 19 7.78 1.46 -3.86
N GLN A 20 7.96 0.40 -3.06
CA GLN A 20 8.35 0.52 -1.65
C GLN A 20 9.70 1.22 -1.44
N GLN A 21 10.60 1.17 -2.43
CA GLN A 21 11.92 1.81 -2.33
C GLN A 21 11.93 3.31 -2.60
N THR A 22 10.85 3.86 -3.15
CA THR A 22 10.73 5.28 -3.49
C THR A 22 10.73 6.18 -2.25
N ALA A 23 11.18 7.43 -2.41
CA ALA A 23 11.23 8.40 -1.32
C ALA A 23 9.84 8.70 -0.72
N HIS A 24 8.80 8.76 -1.56
CA HIS A 24 7.44 9.05 -1.11
C HIS A 24 6.83 7.91 -0.30
N PHE A 25 7.06 6.64 -0.69
CA PHE A 25 6.58 5.50 0.09
C PHE A 25 7.24 5.43 1.48
N LYS A 26 8.57 5.68 1.54
CA LYS A 26 9.31 5.74 2.80
C LYS A 26 8.79 6.86 3.71
N LYS A 27 8.49 8.03 3.14
CA LYS A 27 7.86 9.14 3.88
C LYS A 27 6.47 8.75 4.42
N TYR A 28 5.62 8.13 3.61
CA TYR A 28 4.31 7.63 4.05
C TYR A 28 4.43 6.65 5.23
N LEU A 29 5.37 5.70 5.16
CA LEU A 29 5.61 4.76 6.27
C LEU A 29 6.05 5.48 7.55
N ALA A 30 6.93 6.47 7.45
CA ALA A 30 7.47 7.18 8.60
C ALA A 30 6.46 8.12 9.25
N GLU A 31 5.63 8.79 8.46
CA GLU A 31 4.79 9.90 8.95
C GLU A 31 3.32 9.51 9.10
N ALA A 32 2.75 8.74 8.17
CA ALA A 32 1.31 8.48 8.16
C ALA A 32 0.92 7.21 8.92
N VAL A 33 1.70 6.13 8.80
CA VAL A 33 1.38 4.86 9.47
C VAL A 33 1.29 4.99 11.00
N PRO A 34 2.15 5.75 11.71
CA PRO A 34 2.02 5.95 13.14
C PRO A 34 0.73 6.67 13.59
N LEU A 35 0.05 7.38 12.68
CA LEU A 35 -1.21 8.07 12.98
C LEU A 35 -2.42 7.13 12.92
N LEU A 36 -2.25 5.92 12.38
CA LEU A 36 -3.34 4.96 12.20
C LEU A 36 -3.59 4.17 13.48
N ALA A 37 -4.84 4.16 13.96
CA ALA A 37 -5.25 3.28 15.06
C ALA A 37 -5.11 1.79 14.69
N SER A 38 -5.30 1.45 13.42
CA SER A 38 -5.03 0.13 12.85
C SER A 38 -4.79 0.23 11.35
N ARG A 39 -4.13 -0.78 10.77
CA ARG A 39 -3.92 -0.92 9.33
C ARG A 39 -4.10 -2.38 8.93
N GLU A 40 -4.94 -2.61 7.93
CA GLU A 40 -5.15 -3.90 7.31
C GLU A 40 -4.71 -3.86 5.85
N ARG A 41 -4.18 -4.97 5.34
CA ARG A 41 -3.79 -5.11 3.94
C ARG A 41 -4.22 -6.48 3.45
N HIS A 42 -4.93 -6.51 2.32
CA HIS A 42 -5.20 -7.73 1.58
C HIS A 42 -4.50 -7.69 0.24
N VAL A 43 -3.93 -8.81 -0.17
CA VAL A 43 -3.38 -9.03 -1.50
C VAL A 43 -4.33 -9.94 -2.23
N TRP A 44 -4.81 -9.48 -3.39
CA TRP A 44 -5.74 -10.23 -4.23
C TRP A 44 -5.13 -10.48 -5.59
N THR A 45 -5.39 -11.66 -6.14
CA THR A 45 -5.13 -11.98 -7.53
C THR A 45 -6.44 -11.85 -8.32
N ARG A 46 -6.36 -11.48 -9.60
CA ARG A 46 -7.56 -11.44 -10.45
C ARG A 46 -8.09 -12.87 -10.62
N ALA A 47 -9.40 -13.05 -10.41
CA ALA A 47 -10.04 -14.36 -10.48
C ALA A 47 -10.11 -14.92 -11.92
N ALA A 48 -10.27 -14.07 -12.92
CA ALA A 48 -10.19 -14.36 -14.35
C ALA A 48 -10.09 -13.01 -15.12
N PRO A 49 -9.68 -13.00 -16.40
CA PRO A 49 -9.77 -11.81 -17.26
C PRO A 49 -11.21 -11.33 -17.45
#